data_AF-A0A1G9TYG1-F1
#
_entry.id   AF-A0A1G9TYG1-F1
#
_cell.length_a   1.000
_cell.length_b   1.000
_cell.length_c   1.000
_cell.angle_alpha   90.00
_cell.angle_beta   90.00
_cell.angle_gamma   90.00
#
_symmetry.space_group_name_H-M   'P 1'
#
loop_
_entity.id
_entity.type
_entity.pdbx_description
1 polymer ?
#
loop_
_entity_poly.entity_id
_entity_poly.type
_entity_poly.pdbx_seq_one_letter_code
_entity_poly.pdbx_strand_id
1 'polypeptide(L)'
;MVSTIVHTCETTYLSLAQPNQNYCSETNLTIDNRPLVNSRYSSLIKFALPAAPVGMILLQATLSLYVTQTGISLPCNGRAILVYNNLADFSADTVTWSTRPSTEASAVDSVELCASSVGQYIACDITDLAKAWFSGTSNYGITLDTPEQTANNPILADSANSTHPPLLTLIYQDIPQYKGTAVPFTDSKRYQLIGTSAQLFTTSVDLSATLNCSFIIQNLGSQPFTALLQLSPDKLIFLNDEQRLIVQPSTVVMLCPYRFARYVRLMIDNSAHINVNSTIWIQTQNLNFSFNYQS
;
A
#
# COMPACT_ATOMS: atom_id res chain seq x y z
N MET A 1 -9.67 -12.24 5.24
CA MET A 1 -9.09 -11.53 6.40
C MET A 1 -8.74 -12.54 7.47
N VAL A 2 -7.58 -12.41 8.10
CA VAL A 2 -7.12 -13.27 9.20
C VAL A 2 -6.87 -12.40 10.42
N SER A 3 -7.33 -12.82 11.59
CA SER A 3 -7.09 -12.14 12.87
C SER A 3 -6.13 -12.97 13.72
N THR A 4 -5.12 -12.31 14.30
CA THR A 4 -4.15 -12.91 15.23
C THR A 4 -4.14 -12.10 16.51
N ILE A 5 -4.30 -12.76 17.66
CA ILE A 5 -4.15 -12.15 18.98
C ILE A 5 -2.77 -12.52 19.53
N VAL A 6 -2.04 -11.52 19.97
CA VAL A 6 -0.69 -11.65 20.54
C VAL A 6 -0.77 -11.25 22.01
N HIS A 7 -0.30 -12.15 22.88
CA HIS A 7 -0.16 -11.91 24.31
C HIS A 7 1.24 -11.40 24.63
N THR A 8 1.37 -10.54 25.64
CA THR A 8 2.66 -10.10 26.17
C THR A 8 2.95 -10.73 27.52
N CYS A 9 4.22 -11.01 27.79
CA CYS A 9 4.75 -11.25 29.14
C CYS A 9 5.68 -10.12 29.63
N GLU A 10 5.90 -9.09 28.80
CA GLU A 10 6.84 -8.00 29.07
C GLU A 10 6.09 -6.71 29.35
N THR A 11 5.67 -6.55 30.60
CA THR A 11 5.05 -5.31 31.07
C THR A 11 5.63 -4.89 32.42
N THR A 12 5.78 -3.59 32.64
CA THR A 12 6.13 -3.00 33.94
C THR A 12 5.65 -1.57 34.00
N TYR A 13 5.64 -0.96 35.18
CA TYR A 13 5.58 0.49 35.29
C TYR A 13 6.88 1.05 35.86
N LEU A 14 7.03 2.36 35.73
CA LEU A 14 8.17 3.14 36.17
C LEU A 14 7.67 4.19 37.16
N SER A 15 8.43 4.47 38.21
CA SER A 15 8.10 5.49 39.20
C SER A 15 9.24 6.49 39.34
N LEU A 16 8.96 7.78 39.12
CA LEU A 16 9.94 8.85 39.38
C LEU A 16 10.34 8.92 40.85
N ALA A 17 9.41 8.61 41.76
CA ALA A 17 9.64 8.66 43.21
C ALA A 17 10.56 7.54 43.71
N GLN A 18 10.62 6.42 42.99
CA GLN A 18 11.47 5.27 43.28
C GLN A 18 12.29 4.90 42.03
N PRO A 19 13.25 5.76 41.64
CA PRO A 19 13.74 5.76 40.26
C PRO A 19 14.58 4.54 39.89
N ASN A 20 15.07 3.79 40.89
CA ASN A 20 15.90 2.60 40.71
C ASN A 20 15.15 1.30 41.06
N GLN A 21 13.85 1.36 41.33
CA GLN A 21 13.02 0.19 41.59
C GLN A 21 12.41 -0.34 40.29
N ASN A 22 12.34 -1.66 40.18
CA ASN A 22 11.65 -2.39 39.10
C ASN A 22 10.30 -2.92 39.62
N TYR A 23 9.31 -2.99 38.72
CA TYR A 23 7.93 -3.35 39.05
C TYR A 23 7.36 -4.40 38.07
N CYS A 24 8.20 -5.21 37.42
CA CYS A 24 7.74 -6.16 36.41
C CYS A 24 6.86 -7.27 36.95
N SER A 25 6.94 -7.55 38.26
CA SER A 25 6.15 -8.58 38.95
C SER A 25 4.79 -8.08 39.44
N GLU A 26 4.53 -6.78 39.34
CA GLU A 26 3.26 -6.20 39.77
C GLU A 26 2.12 -6.64 38.85
N THR A 27 0.90 -6.68 39.40
CA THR A 27 -0.29 -7.09 38.62
C THR A 27 -0.93 -5.93 37.89
N ASN A 28 -0.58 -4.68 38.19
CA ASN A 28 -1.11 -3.50 37.54
C ASN A 28 -0.03 -2.67 36.83
N LEU A 29 -0.44 -2.04 35.73
CA LEU A 29 0.23 -0.93 35.09
C LEU A 29 -0.29 0.38 35.68
N THR A 30 0.64 1.28 36.02
CA THR A 30 0.33 2.56 36.65
C THR A 30 0.74 3.69 35.72
N ILE A 31 -0.20 4.61 35.45
CA ILE A 31 0.00 5.74 34.54
C ILE A 31 -0.46 7.01 35.24
N ASP A 32 0.44 7.98 35.38
CA ASP A 32 0.16 9.23 36.09
C ASP A 32 1.12 10.37 35.72
N ASN A 33 0.61 11.60 35.75
CA ASN A 33 1.38 12.81 35.49
C ASN A 33 0.87 13.97 36.32
N ARG A 34 1.30 14.07 37.57
CA ARG A 34 0.92 15.15 38.48
C ARG A 34 2.19 15.82 39.03
N PRO A 35 2.78 16.77 38.28
CA PRO A 35 4.06 17.38 38.64
C PRO A 35 3.97 18.19 39.95
N LEU A 36 2.82 18.78 40.26
CA LEU A 36 2.60 19.55 41.50
C LEU A 36 2.81 18.71 42.78
N VAL A 37 2.60 17.39 42.70
CA VAL A 37 2.82 16.45 43.82
C VAL A 37 3.93 15.45 43.53
N ASN A 38 4.76 15.74 42.52
CA ASN A 38 5.86 14.88 42.05
C ASN A 38 5.44 13.42 41.79
N SER A 39 4.19 13.20 41.38
CA SER A 39 3.66 11.87 41.07
C SER A 39 3.75 11.63 39.58
N ARG A 40 4.70 10.81 39.16
CA ARG A 40 4.96 10.51 37.76
C ARG A 40 5.20 9.02 37.57
N TYR A 41 4.30 8.41 36.80
CA TYR A 41 4.33 6.99 36.48
C TYR A 41 4.07 6.81 34.99
N SER A 42 4.91 6.00 34.34
CA SER A 42 4.72 5.59 32.95
C SER A 42 4.80 4.07 32.89
N SER A 43 3.98 3.44 32.05
CA SER A 43 3.97 1.99 31.91
C SER A 43 4.63 1.58 30.60
N LEU A 44 5.33 0.46 30.59
CA LEU A 44 6.00 -0.09 29.41
C LEU A 44 5.35 -1.42 29.04
N ILE A 45 5.16 -1.63 27.74
CA ILE A 45 4.60 -2.87 27.19
C ILE A 45 5.41 -3.26 25.95
N LYS A 46 5.82 -4.53 25.85
CA LYS A 46 6.49 -5.05 24.65
C LYS A 46 5.86 -6.37 24.22
N PHE A 47 5.68 -6.54 22.91
CA PHE A 47 5.12 -7.77 22.34
C PHE A 47 6.17 -8.49 21.49
N ALA A 48 6.24 -9.81 21.62
CA ALA A 48 6.92 -10.63 20.63
C ALA A 48 6.01 -10.77 19.39
N LEU A 49 6.37 -10.10 18.30
CA LEU A 49 5.53 -10.12 17.09
C LEU A 49 5.67 -11.48 16.38
N PRO A 50 4.55 -12.12 15.97
CA PRO A 50 4.62 -13.30 15.14
C PRO A 50 5.12 -12.94 13.73
N ALA A 51 5.58 -13.93 12.98
CA ALA A 51 5.80 -13.74 11.55
C ALA A 51 4.46 -13.41 10.86
N ALA A 52 4.48 -12.45 9.93
CA ALA A 52 3.31 -12.16 9.12
C ALA A 52 2.93 -13.39 8.25
N PRO A 53 1.64 -13.70 8.07
CA PRO A 53 1.21 -14.76 7.17
C PRO A 53 1.69 -14.51 5.73
N VAL A 54 2.15 -15.57 5.05
CA VAL A 54 2.65 -15.49 3.67
C VAL A 54 1.54 -14.99 2.73
N GLY A 55 1.86 -14.03 1.87
CA GLY A 55 0.93 -13.49 0.88
C GLY A 55 -0.11 -12.51 1.44
N MET A 56 0.04 -12.09 2.70
CA MET A 56 -0.85 -11.13 3.34
C MET A 56 -0.12 -9.85 3.75
N ILE A 57 -0.89 -8.77 3.88
CA ILE A 57 -0.44 -7.48 4.43
C ILE A 57 -1.22 -7.16 5.69
N LEU A 58 -0.56 -6.51 6.65
CA LEU A 58 -1.19 -6.01 7.87
C LEU A 58 -2.13 -4.85 7.51
N LEU A 59 -3.41 -5.01 7.82
CA LEU A 59 -4.44 -4.01 7.61
C LEU A 59 -4.60 -3.12 8.85
N GLN A 60 -4.68 -3.74 10.03
CA GLN A 60 -4.94 -3.06 11.30
C GLN A 60 -4.16 -3.71 12.43
N ALA A 61 -3.70 -2.90 13.39
CA ALA A 61 -3.16 -3.37 14.67
C ALA A 61 -3.76 -2.57 15.83
N THR A 62 -4.37 -3.29 16.78
CA THR A 62 -5.06 -2.70 17.93
C THR A 62 -4.44 -3.21 19.22
N LEU A 63 -3.94 -2.30 20.05
CA LEU A 63 -3.56 -2.58 21.44
C LEU A 63 -4.81 -2.44 22.33
N SER A 64 -5.14 -3.49 23.08
CA SER A 64 -6.24 -3.48 24.03
C SER A 64 -5.73 -3.51 25.47
N LEU A 65 -6.22 -2.58 26.30
CA LEU A 65 -5.82 -2.41 27.70
C LEU A 65 -7.05 -2.51 28.61
N TYR A 66 -7.03 -3.42 29.60
CA TYR A 66 -8.12 -3.53 30.56
C TYR A 66 -7.95 -2.53 31.68
N VAL A 67 -8.83 -1.53 31.76
CA VAL A 67 -8.72 -0.42 32.70
C VAL A 67 -9.42 -0.77 34.01
N THR A 68 -8.70 -0.77 35.13
CA THR A 68 -9.23 -1.09 36.45
C THR A 68 -9.51 0.17 37.28
N GLN A 69 -8.86 1.28 36.94
CA GLN A 69 -9.11 2.56 37.57
C GLN A 69 -8.79 3.69 36.59
N THR A 70 -9.70 4.66 36.46
CA THR A 70 -9.44 5.88 35.69
C THR A 70 -9.16 7.08 36.58
N GLY A 71 -9.42 7.00 37.89
CA GLY A 71 -9.31 8.13 38.82
C GLY A 71 -10.29 9.28 38.53
N ILE A 72 -11.36 9.02 37.77
CA ILE A 72 -12.41 9.98 37.38
C ILE A 72 -13.72 9.58 38.10
N SER A 73 -14.47 10.56 38.62
CA SER A 73 -15.75 10.36 39.33
C SER A 73 -16.99 10.90 38.60
N LEU A 74 -16.81 11.54 37.45
CA LEU A 74 -17.84 12.19 36.62
C LEU A 74 -17.70 11.71 35.15
N PRO A 75 -18.58 12.08 34.18
CA PRO A 75 -18.34 11.71 32.77
C PRO A 75 -16.96 12.17 32.26
N CYS A 76 -16.57 11.70 31.07
CA CYS A 76 -15.25 11.92 30.47
C CYS A 76 -14.77 13.36 30.71
N ASN A 77 -13.59 13.52 31.30
CA ASN A 77 -13.07 14.81 31.77
C ASN A 77 -11.77 15.22 31.05
N GLY A 78 -11.55 14.75 29.82
CA GLY A 78 -10.34 15.04 29.05
C GLY A 78 -9.11 14.26 29.51
N ARG A 79 -9.26 13.26 30.39
CA ARG A 79 -8.19 12.36 30.77
C ARG A 79 -8.01 11.30 29.69
N ALA A 80 -6.78 10.97 29.33
CA ALA A 80 -6.49 10.03 28.26
C ALA A 80 -5.27 9.17 28.56
N ILE A 81 -5.22 7.97 27.97
CA ILE A 81 -3.98 7.20 27.81
C ILE A 81 -3.34 7.62 26.50
N LEU A 82 -2.08 8.04 26.59
CA LEU A 82 -1.21 8.34 25.45
C LEU A 82 -0.32 7.12 25.20
N VAL A 83 -0.22 6.73 23.94
CA VAL A 83 0.60 5.61 23.49
C VAL A 83 1.80 6.17 22.74
N TYR A 84 3.01 5.86 23.18
CA TYR A 84 4.24 6.32 22.54
C TYR A 84 5.10 5.16 22.05
N ASN A 85 5.76 5.34 20.91
CA ASN A 85 6.80 4.44 20.43
C ASN A 85 8.12 4.68 21.18
N ASN A 86 8.80 3.61 21.59
CA ASN A 86 10.12 3.69 22.23
C ASN A 86 11.24 3.79 21.19
N LEU A 87 12.28 4.57 21.50
CA LEU A 87 13.46 4.78 20.65
C LEU A 87 14.62 3.83 20.95
N ALA A 88 14.56 3.10 22.07
CA ALA A 88 15.57 2.15 22.49
C ALA A 88 14.90 0.94 23.16
N ASP A 89 15.56 -0.21 23.07
CA ASP A 89 15.05 -1.44 23.66
C ASP A 89 15.04 -1.40 25.19
N PHE A 90 14.18 -2.22 25.79
CA PHE A 90 14.17 -2.47 27.23
C PHE A 90 13.85 -3.93 27.53
N SER A 91 14.24 -4.38 28.72
CA SER A 91 13.78 -5.63 29.34
C SER A 91 12.91 -5.29 30.53
N ALA A 92 11.70 -5.87 30.59
CA ALA A 92 10.76 -5.61 31.68
C ALA A 92 11.40 -5.93 33.05
N ASP A 93 12.22 -6.97 33.14
CA ASP A 93 12.82 -7.47 34.40
C ASP A 93 13.88 -6.54 35.01
N THR A 94 14.48 -5.66 34.21
CA THR A 94 15.62 -4.84 34.66
C THR A 94 15.39 -3.34 34.50
N VAL A 95 14.44 -2.93 33.67
CA VAL A 95 14.20 -1.50 33.41
C VAL A 95 13.69 -0.81 34.67
N THR A 96 14.22 0.39 34.92
CA THR A 96 13.79 1.27 36.01
C THR A 96 13.50 2.64 35.43
N TRP A 97 12.95 3.56 36.22
CA TRP A 97 12.75 4.94 35.76
C TRP A 97 14.06 5.57 35.28
N SER A 98 15.18 5.30 35.99
CA SER A 98 16.51 5.81 35.66
C SER A 98 17.06 5.28 34.32
N THR A 99 16.65 4.07 33.91
CA THR A 99 17.16 3.40 32.69
C THR A 99 16.11 3.29 31.59
N ARG A 100 14.98 3.99 31.72
CA ARG A 100 13.86 3.90 30.78
C ARG A 100 14.27 4.37 29.38
N PRO A 101 13.69 3.77 28.31
CA PRO A 101 13.91 4.26 26.96
C PRO A 101 13.28 5.65 26.78
N SER A 102 13.89 6.47 25.95
CA SER A 102 13.23 7.68 25.44
C SER A 102 12.12 7.30 24.46
N THR A 103 11.12 8.15 24.35
CA THR A 103 10.00 7.97 23.42
C THR A 103 10.10 8.93 22.24
N GLU A 104 9.37 8.62 21.17
CA GLU A 104 9.04 9.60 20.14
C GLU A 104 8.32 10.82 20.73
N ALA A 105 8.43 11.97 20.05
CA ALA A 105 7.85 13.23 20.53
C ALA A 105 6.31 13.25 20.45
N SER A 106 5.75 12.56 19.45
CA SER A 106 4.30 12.49 19.23
C SER A 106 3.75 11.15 19.68
N ALA A 107 2.58 11.18 20.32
CA ALA A 107 1.85 9.97 20.64
C ALA A 107 1.36 9.32 19.34
N VAL A 108 1.47 8.00 19.28
CA VAL A 108 0.91 7.13 18.24
C VAL A 108 -0.61 7.18 18.30
N ASP A 109 -1.16 7.18 19.52
CA ASP A 109 -2.60 7.31 19.76
C ASP A 109 -2.87 7.98 21.12
N SER A 110 -4.07 8.53 21.26
CA SER A 110 -4.58 9.16 22.48
C SER A 110 -6.03 8.76 22.71
N VAL A 111 -6.27 7.91 23.71
CA VAL A 111 -7.61 7.37 24.00
C VAL A 111 -8.18 8.05 25.23
N GLU A 112 -9.27 8.80 25.05
CA GLU A 112 -10.00 9.42 26.16
C GLU A 112 -10.63 8.35 27.08
N LEU A 113 -10.50 8.58 28.39
CA LEU A 113 -11.05 7.75 29.43
C LEU A 113 -12.29 8.39 30.04
N CYS A 114 -13.26 7.54 30.34
CA CYS A 114 -14.50 7.89 31.00
C CYS A 114 -14.70 6.99 32.24
N ALA A 115 -15.64 7.33 33.11
CA ALA A 115 -16.03 6.44 34.21
C ALA A 115 -16.45 5.04 33.69
N SER A 116 -17.05 4.96 32.50
CA SER A 116 -17.45 3.71 31.83
C SER A 116 -16.30 2.88 31.28
N SER A 117 -15.07 3.42 31.21
CA SER A 117 -13.89 2.65 30.78
C SER A 117 -13.44 1.65 31.84
N VAL A 118 -13.81 1.86 33.11
CA VAL A 118 -13.46 0.96 34.21
C VAL A 118 -14.15 -0.39 34.04
N GLY A 119 -13.37 -1.46 34.17
CA GLY A 119 -13.83 -2.84 34.00
C GLY A 119 -13.99 -3.26 32.53
N GLN A 120 -13.42 -2.50 31.59
CA GLN A 120 -13.49 -2.75 30.15
C GLN A 120 -12.11 -2.69 29.51
N TYR A 121 -11.97 -3.36 28.35
CA TYR A 121 -10.86 -3.11 27.45
C TYR A 121 -11.10 -1.83 26.67
N ILE A 122 -10.15 -0.90 26.72
CA ILE A 122 -10.06 0.19 25.75
C ILE A 122 -9.21 -0.28 24.57
N ALA A 123 -9.39 0.36 23.40
CA ALA A 123 -8.65 0.06 22.19
C ALA A 123 -7.82 1.26 21.77
N CYS A 124 -6.52 1.05 21.56
CA CYS A 124 -5.59 2.01 21.00
C CYS A 124 -5.18 1.55 19.60
N ASP A 125 -5.27 2.43 18.61
CA ASP A 125 -4.83 2.16 17.25
C ASP A 125 -3.31 2.34 17.13
N ILE A 126 -2.61 1.23 16.90
CA ILE A 126 -1.16 1.23 16.67
C ILE A 126 -0.81 0.74 15.25
N THR A 127 -1.77 0.81 14.32
CA THR A 127 -1.66 0.22 12.98
C THR A 127 -0.39 0.66 12.26
N ASP A 128 -0.09 1.96 12.22
CA ASP A 128 1.06 2.46 11.49
C ASP A 128 2.39 2.10 12.17
N LEU A 129 2.41 2.10 13.51
CA LEU A 129 3.55 1.63 14.28
C LEU A 129 3.83 0.14 14.03
N ALA A 130 2.80 -0.71 14.08
CA ALA A 130 2.94 -2.13 13.80
C ALA A 130 3.36 -2.40 12.35
N LYS A 131 2.80 -1.66 11.37
CA LYS A 131 3.25 -1.75 9.96
C LYS A 131 4.73 -1.42 9.81
N ALA A 132 5.24 -0.42 10.54
CA ALA A 132 6.67 -0.11 10.54
C ALA A 132 7.50 -1.29 11.08
N TRP A 133 7.06 -1.94 12.16
CA TRP A 133 7.74 -3.12 12.69
C TRP A 133 7.78 -4.28 11.68
N PHE A 134 6.65 -4.59 11.04
CA PHE A 134 6.60 -5.62 9.99
C PHE A 134 7.38 -5.26 8.72
N SER A 135 7.71 -3.98 8.52
CA SER A 135 8.54 -3.49 7.42
C SER A 135 10.03 -3.43 7.75
N GLY A 136 10.44 -3.89 8.95
CA GLY A 136 11.84 -4.04 9.34
C GLY A 136 12.34 -3.05 10.41
N THR A 137 11.49 -2.12 10.89
CA THR A 137 11.84 -1.30 12.05
C THR A 137 11.87 -2.15 13.31
N SER A 138 12.87 -1.95 14.17
CA SER A 138 12.93 -2.67 15.46
C SER A 138 11.71 -2.39 16.33
N ASN A 139 11.16 -3.44 16.94
CA ASN A 139 10.11 -3.31 17.96
C ASN A 139 10.75 -3.19 19.35
N TYR A 140 10.85 -1.95 19.85
CA TYR A 140 11.34 -1.63 21.20
C TYR A 140 10.21 -1.49 22.23
N GLY A 141 9.00 -1.88 21.87
CA GLY A 141 7.81 -1.73 22.68
C GLY A 141 7.28 -0.30 22.75
N ILE A 142 6.35 -0.10 23.67
CA ILE A 142 5.50 1.07 23.81
C ILE A 142 5.62 1.61 25.23
N THR A 143 5.57 2.94 25.36
CA THR A 143 5.34 3.62 26.64
C THR A 143 3.91 4.15 26.69
N LEU A 144 3.19 3.83 27.77
CA LEU A 144 1.91 4.42 28.13
C LEU A 144 2.12 5.57 29.10
N ASP A 145 1.47 6.69 28.79
CA ASP A 145 1.55 7.91 29.57
C ASP A 145 0.17 8.61 29.60
N THR A 146 0.08 9.76 30.25
CA THR A 146 -1.13 10.59 30.33
C THR A 146 -0.74 12.07 30.31
N PRO A 147 -1.62 12.96 29.80
CA PRO A 147 -1.41 14.39 29.92
C PRO A 147 -1.25 14.82 31.39
N GLU A 148 -0.59 15.96 31.59
CA GLU A 148 -0.43 16.59 32.90
C GLU A 148 -1.79 16.85 33.58
N GLN A 149 -1.87 16.55 34.87
CA GLN A 149 -3.09 16.62 35.67
C GLN A 149 -2.83 17.22 37.05
N THR A 150 -3.89 17.73 37.68
CA THR A 150 -3.79 18.50 38.93
C THR A 150 -4.37 17.79 40.16
N ALA A 151 -5.31 16.85 40.05
CA ALA A 151 -6.01 16.34 41.23
C ALA A 151 -6.53 14.88 41.20
N ASN A 152 -6.39 14.15 40.09
CA ASN A 152 -6.99 12.81 39.98
C ASN A 152 -6.06 11.70 40.53
N ASN A 153 -6.61 10.55 40.93
CA ASN A 153 -5.82 9.34 41.26
C ASN A 153 -5.12 8.79 40.01
N PRO A 154 -4.07 7.95 40.09
CA PRO A 154 -3.47 7.30 38.92
C PRO A 154 -4.47 6.51 38.06
N ILE A 155 -4.19 6.38 36.76
CA ILE A 155 -4.85 5.40 35.90
C ILE A 155 -4.18 4.06 36.17
N LEU A 156 -4.99 3.02 36.37
CA LEU A 156 -4.54 1.65 36.52
C LEU A 156 -5.12 0.79 35.40
N ALA A 157 -4.28 -0.03 34.80
CA ALA A 157 -4.66 -1.09 33.88
C ALA A 157 -4.06 -2.41 34.33
N ASP A 158 -4.61 -3.52 33.88
CA ASP A 158 -4.03 -4.84 34.14
C ASP A 158 -2.69 -5.02 33.40
N SER A 159 -1.73 -5.63 34.09
CA SER A 159 -0.42 -6.01 33.54
C SER A 159 -0.47 -7.42 32.92
N ALA A 160 0.65 -7.86 32.33
CA ALA A 160 0.83 -9.24 31.89
C ALA A 160 0.66 -10.29 33.02
N ASN A 161 0.84 -9.91 34.28
CA ASN A 161 0.70 -10.81 35.44
C ASN A 161 -0.73 -10.84 36.02
N SER A 162 -1.69 -10.16 35.40
CA SER A 162 -3.10 -10.11 35.85
C SER A 162 -4.00 -11.05 35.03
N THR A 163 -5.30 -11.04 35.33
CA THR A 163 -6.30 -11.87 34.65
C THR A 163 -6.75 -11.31 33.30
N HIS A 164 -6.57 -10.00 33.04
CA HIS A 164 -6.91 -9.35 31.78
C HIS A 164 -5.70 -8.62 31.17
N PRO A 165 -4.66 -9.36 30.77
CA PRO A 165 -3.40 -8.76 30.33
C PRO A 165 -3.57 -7.94 29.05
N PRO A 166 -2.65 -7.02 28.74
CA PRO A 166 -2.65 -6.31 27.46
C PRO A 166 -2.65 -7.26 26.26
N LEU A 167 -3.47 -6.96 25.26
CA LEU A 167 -3.60 -7.78 24.05
C LEU A 167 -3.26 -6.95 22.82
N LEU A 168 -2.53 -7.55 21.87
CA LEU A 168 -2.34 -6.96 20.55
C LEU A 168 -3.11 -7.78 19.51
N THR A 169 -4.10 -7.17 18.87
CA THR A 169 -4.86 -7.80 17.78
C THR A 169 -4.34 -7.29 16.44
N LEU A 170 -3.95 -8.22 15.57
CA LEU A 170 -3.44 -7.96 14.22
C LEU A 170 -4.43 -8.51 13.19
N ILE A 171 -4.92 -7.65 12.30
CA ILE A 171 -5.82 -8.04 11.21
C ILE A 171 -5.05 -7.96 9.90
N TYR A 172 -4.99 -9.10 9.20
CA TYR A 172 -4.34 -9.25 7.91
C TYR A 172 -5.36 -9.43 6.79
N GLN A 173 -4.99 -8.98 5.60
CA GLN A 173 -5.70 -9.25 4.37
C GLN A 173 -4.75 -9.79 3.31
N ASP A 174 -5.28 -10.60 2.38
CA ASP A 174 -4.52 -11.04 1.23
C ASP A 174 -3.98 -9.83 0.47
N ILE A 175 -2.71 -9.91 0.05
CA ILE A 175 -2.18 -8.98 -0.94
C ILE A 175 -3.09 -9.11 -2.16
N PRO A 176 -3.70 -8.02 -2.67
CA PRO A 176 -4.48 -8.09 -3.89
C PRO A 176 -3.61 -8.66 -5.00
N GLN A 177 -3.83 -9.92 -5.34
CA GLN A 177 -3.17 -10.56 -6.46
C GLN A 177 -3.80 -9.91 -7.69
N TYR A 178 -3.06 -9.01 -8.35
CA TYR A 178 -3.45 -8.53 -9.66
C TYR A 178 -3.32 -9.73 -10.62
N LYS A 179 -4.39 -10.52 -10.73
CA LYS A 179 -4.54 -11.54 -11.77
C LYS A 179 -4.84 -10.84 -13.10
N GLY A 180 -3.96 -9.92 -13.51
CA GLY A 180 -3.93 -9.48 -14.89
C GLY A 180 -3.45 -10.65 -15.71
N THR A 181 -4.34 -11.29 -16.45
CA THR A 181 -3.92 -12.19 -17.53
C THR A 181 -3.02 -11.35 -18.44
N ALA A 182 -1.78 -11.78 -18.69
CA ALA A 182 -0.99 -11.16 -19.75
C ALA A 182 -1.87 -11.10 -20.99
N VAL A 183 -2.02 -9.93 -21.60
CA VAL A 183 -2.69 -9.80 -22.90
C VAL A 183 -1.60 -10.05 -23.94
N PRO A 184 -1.44 -11.29 -24.46
CA PRO A 184 -0.42 -11.53 -25.46
C PRO A 184 -0.76 -10.73 -26.72
N PHE A 185 0.24 -10.47 -27.55
CA PHE A 185 -0.03 -10.12 -28.93
C PHE A 185 -0.72 -11.30 -29.59
N THR A 186 -1.98 -11.12 -29.95
CA THR A 186 -2.89 -12.20 -30.37
C THR A 186 -3.03 -12.30 -31.88
N ASP A 187 -2.76 -11.23 -32.64
CA ASP A 187 -2.77 -11.26 -34.10
C ASP A 187 -1.54 -10.54 -34.65
N SER A 188 -0.84 -11.21 -35.56
CA SER A 188 0.28 -10.65 -36.31
C SER A 188 0.04 -10.89 -37.80
N LYS A 189 -0.34 -9.84 -38.53
CA LYS A 189 -0.48 -9.93 -40.00
C LYS A 189 0.77 -9.37 -40.65
N ARG A 190 1.32 -10.12 -41.61
CA ARG A 190 2.47 -9.69 -42.41
C ARG A 190 2.04 -9.41 -43.85
N TYR A 191 2.39 -8.24 -44.37
CA TYR A 191 2.15 -7.84 -45.74
C TYR A 191 3.46 -7.53 -46.46
N GLN A 192 3.46 -7.73 -47.77
CA GLN A 192 4.46 -7.18 -48.68
C GLN A 192 3.77 -6.14 -49.55
N LEU A 193 4.24 -4.89 -49.50
CA LEU A 193 3.80 -3.86 -50.45
C LEU A 193 4.95 -3.63 -51.43
N ILE A 194 4.73 -4.05 -52.68
CA ILE A 194 5.69 -3.95 -53.77
C ILE A 194 4.99 -3.31 -54.97
N GLY A 195 5.59 -2.27 -55.56
CA GLY A 195 5.08 -1.64 -56.78
C GLY A 195 5.38 -0.16 -56.91
N THR A 196 4.90 0.43 -58.00
CA THR A 196 5.15 1.83 -58.42
C THR A 196 3.90 2.71 -58.44
N SER A 197 2.75 2.16 -58.01
CA SER A 197 1.50 2.91 -57.88
C SER A 197 1.69 4.14 -56.98
N ALA A 198 0.98 5.23 -57.29
CA ALA A 198 1.03 6.47 -56.49
C ALA A 198 0.70 6.24 -55.01
N GLN A 199 -0.10 5.22 -54.72
CA GLN A 199 -0.44 4.80 -53.37
C GLN A 199 -0.46 3.28 -53.28
N LEU A 200 0.08 2.74 -52.20
CA LEU A 200 -0.03 1.31 -51.86
C LEU A 200 -0.68 1.17 -50.49
N PHE A 201 -1.48 0.12 -50.30
CA PHE A 201 -2.26 -0.08 -49.08
C PHE A 201 -2.12 -1.50 -48.55
N THR A 202 -2.12 -1.66 -47.23
CA THR A 202 -2.49 -2.94 -46.62
C THR A 202 -4.01 -3.12 -46.69
N THR A 203 -4.49 -4.36 -46.50
CA THR A 203 -5.91 -4.55 -46.19
C THR A 203 -6.25 -3.93 -44.83
N SER A 204 -7.51 -3.55 -44.65
CA SER A 204 -7.98 -3.01 -43.37
C SER A 204 -8.06 -4.09 -42.28
N VAL A 205 -7.61 -3.73 -41.08
CA VAL A 205 -7.69 -4.54 -39.86
C VAL A 205 -8.85 -4.06 -39.01
N ASP A 206 -9.67 -4.98 -38.49
CA ASP A 206 -10.74 -4.68 -37.52
C ASP A 206 -10.14 -4.61 -36.11
N LEU A 207 -10.32 -3.47 -35.45
CA LEU A 207 -9.82 -3.15 -34.13
C LEU A 207 -10.87 -3.32 -33.03
N SER A 208 -12.09 -3.80 -33.33
CA SER A 208 -13.19 -3.91 -32.36
C SER A 208 -12.86 -4.69 -31.09
N ALA A 209 -11.89 -5.61 -31.12
CA ALA A 209 -11.47 -6.42 -29.97
C ALA A 209 -10.05 -6.08 -29.47
N THR A 210 -9.43 -5.02 -30.01
CA THR A 210 -8.02 -4.69 -29.76
C THR A 210 -7.92 -3.47 -28.83
N LEU A 211 -7.04 -3.52 -27.83
CA LEU A 211 -6.65 -2.36 -27.02
C LEU A 211 -5.58 -1.51 -27.72
N ASN A 212 -4.57 -2.19 -28.27
CA ASN A 212 -3.41 -1.57 -28.89
C ASN A 212 -3.17 -2.19 -30.26
N CYS A 213 -2.69 -1.37 -31.19
CA CYS A 213 -2.28 -1.78 -32.53
C CYS A 213 -1.02 -1.02 -32.96
N SER A 214 -0.04 -1.75 -33.49
CA SER A 214 1.22 -1.20 -34.00
C SER A 214 1.49 -1.69 -35.41
N PHE A 215 1.92 -0.77 -36.27
CA PHE A 215 2.37 -1.04 -37.64
C PHE A 215 3.88 -0.88 -37.69
N ILE A 216 4.59 -1.99 -37.87
CA ILE A 216 6.04 -2.02 -38.05
C ILE A 216 6.30 -2.10 -39.55
N ILE A 217 7.11 -1.18 -40.08
CA ILE A 217 7.30 -0.97 -41.50
C ILE A 217 8.80 -1.06 -41.78
N GLN A 218 9.20 -2.03 -42.60
CA GLN A 218 10.57 -2.16 -43.07
C GLN A 218 10.66 -1.78 -44.54
N ASN A 219 11.54 -0.85 -44.86
CA ASN A 219 11.86 -0.49 -46.25
C ASN A 219 13.00 -1.39 -46.76
N LEU A 220 12.69 -2.25 -47.73
CA LEU A 220 13.62 -3.13 -48.44
C LEU A 220 14.04 -2.55 -49.80
N GLY A 221 13.47 -1.41 -50.19
CA GLY A 221 13.80 -0.68 -51.40
C GLY A 221 15.01 0.25 -51.21
N SER A 222 15.45 0.83 -52.33
CA SER A 222 16.62 1.71 -52.39
C SER A 222 16.30 3.20 -52.23
N GLN A 223 15.02 3.56 -52.11
CA GLN A 223 14.55 4.95 -52.04
C GLN A 223 13.59 5.13 -50.85
N PRO A 224 13.58 6.31 -50.20
CA PRO A 224 12.67 6.59 -49.10
C PRO A 224 11.22 6.74 -49.60
N PHE A 225 10.25 6.35 -48.78
CA PHE A 225 8.82 6.61 -49.02
C PHE A 225 8.14 7.14 -47.76
N THR A 226 6.97 7.78 -47.91
CA THR A 226 6.17 8.24 -46.77
C THR A 226 5.10 7.22 -46.44
N ALA A 227 4.96 6.88 -45.17
CA ALA A 227 3.92 6.00 -44.66
C ALA A 227 3.02 6.75 -43.66
N LEU A 228 1.73 6.44 -43.68
CA LEU A 228 0.75 6.91 -42.71
C LEU A 228 -0.38 5.90 -42.54
N LEU A 229 -1.12 6.02 -41.43
CA LEU A 229 -2.31 5.20 -41.19
C LEU A 229 -3.55 5.89 -41.74
N GLN A 230 -4.54 5.08 -42.10
CA GLN A 230 -5.89 5.54 -42.43
C GLN A 230 -6.90 4.80 -41.58
N LEU A 231 -7.81 5.55 -40.97
CA LEU A 231 -8.85 5.11 -40.07
C LEU A 231 -10.21 5.12 -40.77
N SER A 232 -11.06 4.14 -40.48
CA SER A 232 -12.37 4.02 -41.09
C SER A 232 -13.39 3.40 -40.14
N PRO A 233 -14.64 3.91 -40.09
CA PRO A 233 -15.72 3.26 -39.37
C PRO A 233 -16.29 2.04 -40.12
N ASP A 234 -16.19 2.00 -41.46
CA ASP A 234 -16.99 1.11 -42.33
C ASP A 234 -16.22 0.44 -43.50
N LYS A 235 -14.91 0.72 -43.64
CA LYS A 235 -14.05 0.34 -44.79
C LYS A 235 -14.39 1.04 -46.11
N LEU A 236 -15.30 2.01 -46.12
CA LEU A 236 -15.63 2.81 -47.30
C LEU A 236 -15.02 4.20 -47.19
N ILE A 237 -15.23 4.86 -46.06
CA ILE A 237 -14.71 6.21 -45.80
C ILE A 237 -13.43 6.09 -44.98
N PHE A 238 -12.33 6.62 -45.50
CA PHE A 238 -11.04 6.63 -44.81
C PHE A 238 -10.60 8.06 -44.51
N LEU A 239 -10.18 8.28 -43.28
CA LEU A 239 -9.54 9.50 -42.80
C LEU A 239 -8.07 9.22 -42.55
N ASN A 240 -7.19 10.10 -42.99
CA ASN A 240 -5.78 9.99 -42.67
C ASN A 240 -5.58 10.22 -41.16
N ASP A 241 -4.81 9.32 -40.54
CA ASP A 241 -4.14 9.65 -39.29
C ASP A 241 -3.04 10.66 -39.63
N GLU A 242 -2.99 11.79 -38.91
CA GLU A 242 -2.14 12.94 -39.25
C GLU A 242 -0.65 12.61 -39.18
N GLN A 243 -0.29 11.52 -38.50
CA GLN A 243 1.08 11.02 -38.42
C GLN A 243 1.60 10.56 -39.78
N ARG A 244 2.62 11.26 -40.30
CA ARG A 244 3.35 10.89 -41.53
C ARG A 244 4.81 10.62 -41.19
N LEU A 245 5.33 9.49 -41.65
CA LEU A 245 6.69 9.07 -41.38
C LEU A 245 7.43 8.74 -42.67
N ILE A 246 8.60 9.35 -42.86
CA ILE A 246 9.49 9.02 -43.96
C ILE A 246 10.29 7.77 -43.55
N VAL A 247 10.14 6.70 -44.31
CA VAL A 247 10.84 5.43 -44.08
C VAL A 247 12.06 5.35 -44.97
N GLN A 248 13.24 5.60 -44.39
CA GLN A 248 14.52 5.57 -45.11
C GLN A 248 14.88 4.15 -45.59
N PRO A 249 15.65 3.99 -46.69
CA PRO A 249 16.11 2.68 -47.16
C PRO A 249 16.78 1.86 -46.05
N SER A 250 16.52 0.54 -46.01
CA SER A 250 17.07 -0.39 -45.03
C SER A 250 16.76 -0.07 -43.55
N THR A 251 15.76 0.77 -43.28
CA THR A 251 15.32 1.07 -41.91
C THR A 251 14.01 0.37 -41.57
N VAL A 252 13.77 0.23 -40.26
CA VAL A 252 12.51 -0.22 -39.69
C VAL A 252 11.95 0.92 -38.84
N VAL A 253 10.69 1.25 -39.07
CA VAL A 253 9.97 2.26 -38.30
C VAL A 253 8.65 1.72 -37.78
N MET A 254 8.03 2.44 -36.84
CA MET A 254 6.76 2.04 -36.24
C MET A 254 5.76 3.20 -36.27
N LEU A 255 4.50 2.88 -36.55
CA LEU A 255 3.34 3.77 -36.38
C LEU A 255 2.34 3.14 -35.40
N CYS A 256 1.70 3.98 -34.59
CA CYS A 256 0.52 3.62 -33.81
C CYS A 256 -0.58 4.65 -34.09
N PRO A 257 -1.87 4.25 -34.13
CA PRO A 257 -2.95 5.21 -34.35
C PRO A 257 -3.00 6.28 -33.25
N TYR A 258 -3.10 7.56 -33.63
CA TYR A 258 -3.39 8.65 -32.68
C TYR A 258 -4.87 8.73 -32.32
N ARG A 259 -5.73 8.23 -33.21
CA ARG A 259 -7.18 8.15 -33.01
C ARG A 259 -7.64 6.73 -33.27
N PHE A 260 -8.77 6.36 -32.70
CA PHE A 260 -9.33 5.02 -32.82
C PHE A 260 -10.59 5.03 -33.68
N ALA A 261 -10.65 4.11 -34.63
CA ALA A 261 -11.84 3.76 -35.39
C ALA A 261 -11.93 2.23 -35.48
N ARG A 262 -13.07 1.72 -35.94
CA ARG A 262 -13.26 0.27 -36.07
C ARG A 262 -12.22 -0.37 -36.98
N TYR A 263 -11.84 0.30 -38.06
CA TYR A 263 -10.88 -0.22 -39.02
C TYR A 263 -9.68 0.69 -39.20
N VAL A 264 -8.51 0.08 -39.40
CA VAL A 264 -7.27 0.79 -39.75
C VAL A 264 -6.55 0.09 -40.90
N ARG A 265 -5.88 0.85 -41.76
CA ARG A 265 -4.93 0.33 -42.75
C ARG A 265 -3.70 1.22 -42.83
N LEU A 266 -2.58 0.67 -43.31
CA LEU A 266 -1.42 1.46 -43.71
C LEU A 266 -1.60 1.93 -45.16
N MET A 267 -1.22 3.18 -45.43
CA MET A 267 -0.99 3.70 -46.76
C MET A 267 0.47 4.13 -46.91
N ILE A 268 1.12 3.69 -47.98
CA ILE A 268 2.36 4.28 -48.48
C ILE A 268 1.98 5.32 -49.53
N ASP A 269 2.32 6.59 -49.24
CA ASP A 269 2.25 7.69 -50.19
C ASP A 269 3.49 7.65 -51.07
N ASN A 270 3.30 7.14 -52.30
CA ASN A 270 4.33 6.98 -53.32
C ASN A 270 4.07 7.94 -54.49
N SER A 271 3.75 9.19 -54.18
CA SER A 271 3.55 10.25 -55.19
C SER A 271 4.77 10.45 -56.12
N ALA A 272 5.96 9.98 -55.72
CA ALA A 272 7.17 9.99 -56.53
C ALA A 272 7.30 8.80 -57.50
N HIS A 273 6.35 7.85 -57.48
CA HIS A 273 6.33 6.64 -58.33
C HIS A 273 7.61 5.80 -58.25
N ILE A 274 8.28 5.77 -57.10
CA ILE A 274 9.44 4.92 -56.88
C ILE A 274 9.03 3.45 -56.82
N ASN A 275 9.98 2.54 -57.04
CA ASN A 275 9.76 1.12 -56.83
C ASN A 275 9.77 0.81 -55.33
N VAL A 276 8.60 0.82 -54.70
CA VAL A 276 8.43 0.46 -53.30
C VAL A 276 8.66 -1.03 -53.14
N ASN A 277 9.45 -1.41 -52.14
CA ASN A 277 9.57 -2.78 -51.67
C ASN A 277 9.61 -2.73 -50.14
N SER A 278 8.60 -3.28 -49.48
CA SER A 278 8.45 -3.14 -48.03
C SER A 278 7.75 -4.33 -47.39
N THR A 279 8.19 -4.66 -46.18
CA THR A 279 7.49 -5.60 -45.30
C THR A 279 6.77 -4.84 -44.20
N ILE A 280 5.49 -5.15 -44.00
CA ILE A 280 4.66 -4.56 -42.95
C ILE A 280 4.24 -5.65 -41.97
N TRP A 281 4.46 -5.44 -40.67
CA TRP A 281 3.85 -6.23 -39.61
C TRP A 281 2.81 -5.38 -38.88
N ILE A 282 1.61 -5.93 -38.72
CA ILE A 282 0.57 -5.34 -37.89
C ILE A 282 0.42 -6.22 -36.67
N GLN A 283 0.65 -5.67 -35.48
CA GLN A 283 0.56 -6.37 -34.20
C GLN A 283 -0.57 -5.78 -33.34
N THR A 284 -1.47 -6.62 -32.83
CA THR A 284 -2.55 -6.19 -31.94
C THR A 284 -2.52 -6.91 -30.58
N GLN A 285 -2.95 -6.21 -29.54
CA GLN A 285 -3.20 -6.77 -28.20
C GLN A 285 -4.71 -6.79 -27.93
N ASN A 286 -5.30 -7.96 -27.70
CA ASN A 286 -6.75 -8.11 -27.57
C ASN A 286 -7.20 -8.29 -26.11
N LEU A 287 -8.32 -7.68 -25.71
CA LEU A 287 -8.94 -8.02 -24.44
C LEU A 287 -9.60 -9.39 -24.53
N ASN A 288 -9.04 -10.38 -23.83
CA ASN A 288 -9.80 -11.56 -23.44
C ASN A 288 -10.77 -11.15 -22.32
N PHE A 289 -11.93 -10.61 -22.67
CA PHE A 289 -13.01 -10.47 -21.69
C PHE A 289 -13.59 -11.85 -21.35
N SER A 290 -12.98 -12.56 -20.42
CA SER A 290 -13.66 -13.62 -19.69
C SER A 290 -14.57 -12.95 -18.65
N PHE A 291 -15.81 -12.63 -19.04
CA PHE A 291 -16.84 -12.31 -18.06
C PHE A 291 -17.22 -13.61 -17.32
N ASN A 292 -16.50 -13.91 -16.24
CA ASN A 292 -16.98 -14.87 -15.26
C ASN A 292 -18.03 -14.16 -14.40
N TYR A 293 -19.26 -14.06 -14.91
CA TYR A 293 -20.41 -13.89 -14.03
C TYR A 293 -20.64 -15.25 -13.36
N GLN A 294 -20.18 -15.39 -12.13
CA GLN A 294 -20.73 -16.42 -11.24
C GLN A 294 -22.05 -15.88 -10.69
N SER A 295 -23.14 -16.48 -11.19
CA SER A 295 -24.47 -16.47 -10.59
C SER A 295 -24.47 -17.19 -9.25
#